data_AF-A0A382A548-F1
#
_entry.id   AF-A0A382A548-F1
#
_cell.length_a   1.000
_cell.length_b   1.000
_cell.length_c   1.000
_cell.angle_alpha   90.00
_cell.angle_beta   90.00
_cell.angle_gamma   90.00
#
_symmetry.space_group_name_H-M   'P 1'
#
loop_
_entity.id
_entity.type
_entity.pdbx_description
1 polymer ?
#
loop_
_entity_poly.entity_id
_entity_poly.type
_entity_poly.pdbx_seq_one_letter_code
_entity_poly.pdbx_strand_id
1 'polypeptide(L)'
;MSHLDVDIIDFLILALIPAVALFIIEMIFRAIKAPSWPKLTIQGMVMLGFAIAYVTVITPHVLTAIGLFALAVVLFYQARRSKINPKKSLY
;
A
#
# COMPACT_ATOMS: atom_id res chain seq x y z
N MET A 1 7.52 -34.97 -5.68
CA MET A 1 7.45 -33.75 -4.86
C MET A 1 8.32 -32.68 -5.51
N SER A 2 7.70 -31.66 -6.11
CA SER A 2 8.38 -30.38 -6.38
C SER A 2 8.90 -29.85 -5.04
N HIS A 3 10.12 -29.36 -5.02
CA HIS A 3 10.87 -28.96 -3.81
C HIS A 3 11.34 -27.51 -3.94
N LEU A 4 10.61 -26.75 -4.78
CA LEU A 4 10.73 -25.30 -4.94
C LEU A 4 9.36 -24.65 -4.72
N ASP A 5 8.54 -25.22 -3.82
CA ASP A 5 7.15 -24.83 -3.54
C ASP A 5 7.06 -23.49 -2.76
N VAL A 6 7.67 -22.44 -3.31
CA VAL A 6 7.14 -21.09 -3.09
C VAL A 6 5.92 -21.00 -3.98
N ASP A 7 4.72 -21.04 -3.40
CA ASP A 7 3.48 -20.85 -4.13
C ASP A 7 3.41 -19.41 -4.66
N ILE A 8 3.92 -19.24 -5.88
CA ILE A 8 3.97 -17.97 -6.61
C ILE A 8 2.58 -17.34 -6.68
N ILE A 9 1.55 -18.17 -6.79
CA ILE A 9 0.15 -17.74 -6.80
C ILE A 9 -0.24 -17.08 -5.48
N ASP A 10 0.13 -17.66 -4.34
CA ASP A 10 -0.17 -17.10 -3.02
C ASP A 10 0.57 -15.78 -2.80
N PHE A 11 1.85 -15.73 -3.20
CA PHE A 11 2.61 -14.48 -3.15
C PHE A 11 1.98 -13.37 -4.01
N LEU A 12 1.52 -13.72 -5.22
CA LEU A 12 0.86 -12.79 -6.13
C LEU A 12 -0.46 -12.28 -5.54
N ILE A 13 -1.29 -13.18 -4.98
CA ILE A 13 -2.57 -12.81 -4.36
C ILE A 13 -2.34 -11.89 -3.16
N LEU A 14 -1.37 -12.20 -2.30
CA LEU A 14 -1.00 -11.38 -1.16
C LEU A 14 -0.46 -10.00 -1.56
N ALA A 15 0.22 -9.88 -2.71
CA ALA A 15 0.61 -8.57 -3.23
C ALA A 15 -0.56 -7.83 -3.91
N LEU A 16 -1.50 -8.56 -4.51
CA LEU A 16 -2.62 -7.99 -5.24
C LEU A 16 -3.68 -7.36 -4.31
N ILE A 17 -3.97 -7.99 -3.17
CA ILE A 17 -4.95 -7.47 -2.19
C ILE A 17 -4.62 -6.02 -1.75
N PRO A 18 -3.41 -5.68 -1.27
CA PRO A 18 -3.07 -4.31 -0.92
C PRO A 18 -3.08 -3.38 -2.14
N ALA A 19 -2.70 -3.85 -3.33
CA ALA A 19 -2.78 -3.04 -4.55
C ALA A 19 -4.22 -2.67 -4.91
N VAL A 20 -5.17 -3.61 -4.79
CA VAL A 20 -6.60 -3.35 -4.97
C VAL A 20 -7.11 -2.38 -3.91
N ALA A 21 -6.69 -2.51 -2.65
CA ALA A 21 -7.05 -1.57 -1.60
C ALA A 21 -6.58 -0.13 -1.92
N LEU A 22 -5.34 0.04 -2.41
CA LEU A 22 -4.84 1.34 -2.88
C LEU A 22 -5.70 1.93 -4.00
N PHE A 23 -6.08 1.09 -4.97
CA PHE A 23 -6.91 1.48 -6.10
C PHE A 23 -8.30 1.93 -5.65
N ILE A 24 -8.94 1.21 -4.71
CA ILE A 24 -10.23 1.61 -4.15
C ILE A 24 -10.13 2.98 -3.48
N ILE A 25 -9.11 3.20 -2.65
CA ILE A 25 -8.89 4.50 -2.00
C ILE A 25 -8.69 5.61 -3.05
N GLU A 26 -7.92 5.33 -4.10
CA GLU A 26 -7.72 6.27 -5.21
C GLU A 26 -9.06 6.65 -5.87
N MET A 27 -9.91 5.67 -6.17
CA MET A 27 -11.21 5.89 -6.79
C MET A 27 -12.16 6.70 -5.90
N ILE A 28 -12.18 6.43 -4.60
CA ILE A 28 -12.97 7.19 -3.62
C ILE A 28 -12.49 8.65 -3.59
N PHE A 29 -11.17 8.87 -3.44
CA PHE A 29 -10.60 10.20 -3.42
C PHE A 29 -10.78 10.96 -4.74
N ARG A 30 -10.84 10.23 -5.86
CA ARG A 30 -11.18 10.79 -7.17
C ARG A 30 -12.63 11.26 -7.23
N ALA A 31 -13.57 10.48 -6.70
CA ALA A 31 -14.98 10.85 -6.66
C ALA A 31 -15.23 12.12 -5.83
N ILE A 32 -14.56 12.25 -4.67
CA ILE A 32 -14.76 13.39 -3.75
C ILE A 32 -13.88 14.62 -4.08
N LYS A 33 -12.97 14.53 -5.06
CA LYS A 33 -12.02 15.60 -5.44
C LYS A 33 -11.24 16.18 -4.25
N ALA A 34 -10.94 15.33 -3.27
CA ALA A 34 -10.19 15.74 -2.08
C ALA A 34 -8.72 16.00 -2.42
N PRO A 35 -8.00 16.83 -1.64
CA PRO A 35 -6.57 17.04 -1.87
C PRO A 35 -5.79 15.71 -1.80
N SER A 36 -4.58 15.66 -2.39
CA SER A 36 -3.80 14.41 -2.45
C SER A 36 -3.15 14.00 -1.13
N TRP A 37 -2.94 14.92 -0.18
CA TRP A 37 -2.24 14.61 1.08
C TRP A 37 -3.01 13.64 2.02
N PRO A 38 -4.34 13.74 2.23
CA PRO A 38 -5.08 12.77 3.04
C PRO A 38 -5.17 11.43 2.30
N LYS A 39 -5.31 11.45 0.96
CA LYS A 39 -5.32 10.23 0.12
C LYS A 39 -4.07 9.39 0.37
N LEU A 40 -2.90 10.02 0.22
CA LEU A 40 -1.60 9.37 0.38
C LEU A 40 -1.37 8.92 1.83
N THR A 41 -1.84 9.69 2.82
CA THR A 41 -1.75 9.30 4.23
C THR A 41 -2.58 8.05 4.51
N ILE A 42 -3.82 7.99 4.04
CA ILE A 42 -4.70 6.84 4.23
C ILE A 42 -4.16 5.62 3.50
N GLN A 43 -3.69 5.78 2.25
CA GLN A 43 -3.01 4.72 1.51
C GLN A 43 -1.79 4.19 2.28
N GLY A 44 -0.96 5.06 2.85
CA GLY A 44 0.18 4.66 3.68
C GLY A 44 -0.22 3.91 4.95
N MET A 45 -1.27 4.35 5.65
CA MET A 45 -1.79 3.64 6.84
C MET A 45 -2.31 2.25 6.50
N VAL A 46 -3.00 2.10 5.36
CA VAL A 46 -3.48 0.80 4.89
C VAL A 46 -2.32 -0.13 4.54
N MET A 47 -1.28 0.37 3.88
CA MET A 47 -0.06 -0.41 3.61
C MET A 47 0.64 -0.86 4.89
N LEU A 48 0.72 0.02 5.89
CA LEU A 48 1.27 -0.33 7.20
C LEU A 48 0.43 -1.41 7.91
N GLY A 49 -0.89 -1.32 7.83
CA GLY A 49 -1.80 -2.34 8.38
C GLY A 49 -1.59 -3.71 7.73
N PHE A 50 -1.48 -3.78 6.41
CA PHE A 50 -1.19 -5.03 5.71
C PHE A 50 0.21 -5.56 6.03
N ALA A 51 1.22 -4.69 6.13
CA ALA A 51 2.57 -5.09 6.53
C ALA A 51 2.58 -5.78 7.89
N ILE A 52 1.86 -5.23 8.87
CA ILE A 52 1.73 -5.85 10.21
C ILE A 52 0.97 -7.18 10.10
N ALA A 53 -0.17 -7.22 9.41
CA ALA A 53 -0.97 -8.43 9.26
C ALA A 53 -0.21 -9.59 8.61
N TYR A 54 0.66 -9.31 7.64
CA TYR A 54 1.47 -10.32 6.94
C TYR A 54 2.67 -10.81 7.75
N VAL A 55 3.00 -10.16 8.87
CA VAL A 55 4.02 -10.62 9.82
C VAL A 55 3.38 -11.35 11.00
N THR A 56 2.19 -10.93 11.46
CA THR A 56 1.64 -11.37 12.76
C THR A 56 0.42 -12.29 12.67
N VAL A 57 -0.35 -12.25 11.56
CA VAL A 57 -1.65 -12.93 11.47
C VAL A 57 -1.65 -14.06 10.44
N ILE A 58 -1.06 -13.81 9.26
CA ILE A 58 -0.96 -14.78 8.18
C ILE A 58 0.43 -15.44 8.26
N THR A 59 0.57 -16.69 7.79
CA THR A 59 1.86 -17.38 7.60
C THR A 59 2.93 -16.36 7.21
N PRO A 60 4.04 -16.23 7.96
CA PRO A 60 4.85 -15.02 7.92
C PRO A 60 5.48 -14.79 6.54
N HIS A 61 4.88 -13.89 5.76
CA HIS A 61 5.38 -13.45 4.46
C HIS A 61 6.20 -12.17 4.62
N VAL A 62 7.33 -12.34 5.31
CA VAL A 62 8.20 -11.24 5.76
C VAL A 62 8.67 -10.36 4.59
N LEU A 63 8.98 -10.94 3.44
CA LEU A 63 9.41 -10.19 2.25
C LEU A 63 8.32 -9.24 1.74
N THR A 64 7.08 -9.74 1.63
CA THR A 64 5.92 -8.93 1.22
C THR A 64 5.66 -7.82 2.23
N ALA A 65 5.73 -8.13 3.53
CA ALA A 65 5.55 -7.15 4.59
C ALA A 65 6.59 -6.02 4.56
N ILE A 66 7.87 -6.34 4.34
CA ILE A 66 8.93 -5.34 4.18
C ILE A 66 8.64 -4.44 2.98
N GLY A 67 8.19 -5.01 1.85
CA GLY A 67 7.80 -4.24 0.66
C GLY A 67 6.66 -3.26 0.94
N LEU A 68 5.62 -3.72 1.64
CA LEU A 68 4.48 -2.88 2.03
C LEU A 68 4.88 -1.80 3.03
N PHE A 69 5.78 -2.11 3.96
CA PHE A 69 6.32 -1.13 4.90
C PHE A 69 7.13 -0.03 4.17
N ALA A 70 8.01 -0.42 3.26
CA ALA A 70 8.76 0.52 2.43
C ALA A 70 7.82 1.41 1.60
N LEU A 71 6.77 0.83 1.01
CA LEU A 71 5.74 1.57 0.27
C LEU A 71 4.98 2.54 1.19
N ALA A 72 4.64 2.14 2.42
CA ALA A 72 4.00 3.01 3.40
C ALA A 72 4.87 4.24 3.71
N VAL A 73 6.17 4.05 3.95
CA VAL A 73 7.13 5.14 4.17
C VAL A 73 7.17 6.10 2.98
N VAL A 74 7.22 5.56 1.76
CA VAL A 74 7.21 6.36 0.52
C VAL A 74 5.91 7.16 0.41
N LEU A 75 4.76 6.57 0.69
CA LEU A 75 3.46 7.24 0.64
C LEU A 75 3.36 8.36 1.69
N PHE A 76 3.85 8.15 2.91
CA PHE A 76 3.90 9.20 3.92
C PHE A 76 4.84 10.34 3.53
N TYR A 77 5.98 10.02 2.92
CA TYR A 77 6.88 11.04 2.37
C TYR A 77 6.21 11.85 1.25
N GLN A 78 5.52 11.18 0.32
CA GLN A 78 4.74 11.84 -0.74
C GLN A 78 3.61 12.69 -0.17
N ALA A 79 2.90 12.22 0.87
CA ALA A 79 1.84 12.97 1.56
C ALA A 79 2.37 14.26 2.18
N ARG A 80 3.54 14.20 2.84
CA ARG A 80 4.19 15.38 3.42
C ARG A 80 4.58 16.38 2.33
N ARG A 81 5.15 15.88 1.22
CA ARG A 81 5.57 16.72 0.10
C ARG A 81 4.38 17.37 -0.61
N SER A 82 3.28 16.63 -0.81
CA SER A 82 2.08 17.15 -1.48
C SER A 82 1.37 18.21 -0.64
N LYS A 83 1.43 18.10 0.70
CA LYS A 83 0.95 19.14 1.62
C LYS A 83 1.74 20.44 1.51
N ILE A 84 3.07 20.37 1.32
CA ILE A 84 3.94 21.56 1.25
C ILE A 84 3.91 22.21 -0.13
N ASN A 85 3.82 21.41 -1.20
CA ASN A 85 3.86 21.92 -2.56
C ASN A 85 2.72 21.36 -3.42
N PRO A 86 1.49 21.90 -3.27
CA PRO A 86 0.30 21.39 -3.95
C PRO A 86 0.33 21.64 -5.47
N LYS A 87 1.25 22.49 -5.99
CA LYS A 87 1.33 22.85 -7.42
C LYS A 87 1.71 21.69 -8.36
N LYS A 88 2.17 20.54 -7.84
CA LYS A 88 2.38 19.30 -8.62
C LYS A 88 1.25 18.28 -8.47
N SER A 89 0.22 18.61 -7.69
CA SER A 89 -0.95 17.76 -7.41
C SER A 89 -2.15 18.22 -8.25
N LEU A 90 -1.95 18.48 -9.53
CA LEU A 90 -3.07 18.66 -10.44
C LEU A 90 -3.74 17.29 -10.63
N TYR A 91 -5.00 17.25 -10.18
CA TYR A 91 -5.95 16.19 -10.44
C TYR A 91 -6.18 15.99 -11.94
#